data_AF-A0A928D842-F1
#
_entry.id   AF-A0A928D842-F1
#
_cell.length_a   1.000
_cell.length_b   1.000
_cell.length_c   1.000
_cell.angle_alpha   90.00
_cell.angle_beta   90.00
_cell.angle_gamma   90.00
#
_symmetry.space_group_name_H-M   'P 1'
#
loop_
_entity.id
_entity.type
_entity.pdbx_description
1 polymer ?
#
loop_
_entity_poly.entity_id
_entity_poly.type
_entity_poly.pdbx_seq_one_letter_code
_entity_poly.pdbx_strand_id
1 'polypeptide(L)'
;MKVIRIDVERLALPLATIDVRRACAYPVRISGVPREVSNVQLTVISVEGDAFNPIPASIDAEGVWKAKLPPMMFPAVGCCHYEVWGLDSDGDKFALGRGCIAVRPFESGDMIPVSPTGSQIITEIPDRSGRLHKVFAEEVDGEYTWVIDD
;
A
#
# COMPACT_ATOMS: atom_id res chain seq x y z
N MET A 1 -7.13 5.59 3.94
CA MET A 1 -6.19 6.18 2.97
C MET A 1 -5.19 7.06 3.71
N LYS A 2 -3.89 6.98 3.39
CA LYS A 2 -2.85 7.84 3.99
C LYS A 2 -2.67 9.10 3.15
N VAL A 3 -2.27 10.21 3.75
CA VAL A 3 -2.17 11.52 3.07
C VAL A 3 -0.81 12.14 3.32
N ILE A 4 -0.13 12.52 2.24
CA ILE A 4 1.09 13.33 2.25
C ILE A 4 0.71 14.71 1.74
N ARG A 5 0.94 15.73 2.57
CA ARG A 5 0.73 17.14 2.20
C ARG A 5 2.09 17.78 1.99
N ILE A 6 2.39 18.12 0.75
CA ILE A 6 3.56 18.91 0.40
C ILE A 6 3.18 20.38 0.61
N ASP A 7 4.09 21.10 1.25
CA ASP A 7 4.03 22.55 1.42
C ASP A 7 5.28 23.13 0.79
N VAL A 8 5.11 23.71 -0.41
CA VAL A 8 6.21 24.23 -1.22
C VAL A 8 6.87 25.46 -0.59
N GLU A 9 6.16 26.15 0.30
CA GLU A 9 6.71 27.28 1.06
C GLU A 9 7.59 26.80 2.22
N ARG A 10 7.54 25.50 2.56
CA ARG A 10 8.20 24.91 3.72
C ARG A 10 8.93 23.60 3.40
N LEU A 11 9.51 23.49 2.21
CA LEU A 11 10.26 22.29 1.75
C LEU A 11 11.42 21.88 2.67
N ALA A 12 11.96 22.82 3.45
CA ALA A 12 13.00 22.56 4.43
C ALA A 12 12.52 21.78 5.67
N LEU A 13 11.20 21.68 5.89
CA LEU A 13 10.62 20.98 7.02
C LEU A 13 10.23 19.55 6.67
N PRO A 14 10.31 18.63 7.64
CA PRO A 14 9.85 17.27 7.42
C PRO A 14 8.34 17.23 7.15
N LEU A 15 7.97 16.41 6.17
CA LEU A 15 6.60 16.02 5.91
C LEU A 15 6.05 15.19 7.09
N ALA A 16 4.73 15.16 7.21
CA ALA A 16 4.03 14.47 8.28
C ALA A 16 4.35 12.97 8.33
N THR A 17 4.44 12.40 9.54
CA THR A 17 4.61 10.97 9.73
C THR A 17 3.39 10.18 9.24
N ILE A 18 3.63 9.05 8.58
CA ILE A 18 2.60 8.09 8.17
C ILE A 18 2.66 6.87 9.10
N ASP A 19 1.61 6.61 9.87
CA ASP A 19 1.50 5.35 10.61
C ASP A 19 1.01 4.22 9.69
N VAL A 20 1.70 3.08 9.69
CA VAL A 20 1.31 1.87 8.95
C VAL A 20 1.44 0.65 9.85
N ARG A 21 0.89 -0.49 9.42
CA ARG A 21 1.10 -1.79 10.07
C ARG A 21 2.04 -2.62 9.23
N ARG A 22 2.81 -3.47 9.91
CA ARG A 22 3.70 -4.44 9.28
C ARG A 22 2.95 -5.27 8.23
N ALA A 23 3.63 -5.58 7.12
CA ALA A 23 3.14 -6.46 6.05
C ALA A 23 1.77 -6.10 5.42
N CYS A 24 1.36 -4.83 5.50
CA CYS A 24 0.11 -4.34 4.89
C CYS A 24 0.39 -3.37 3.73
N ALA A 25 -0.47 -3.38 2.71
CA ALA A 25 -0.44 -2.40 1.63
C ALA A 25 -1.24 -1.14 2.00
N TYR A 26 -0.77 0.04 1.57
CA TYR A 26 -1.45 1.30 1.87
C TYR A 26 -1.60 2.19 0.63
N PRO A 27 -2.84 2.60 0.28
CA PRO A 27 -3.04 3.68 -0.68
C PRO A 27 -2.66 5.02 -0.04
N VAL A 28 -1.88 5.80 -0.78
CA VAL A 28 -1.40 7.13 -0.41
C VAL A 28 -1.94 8.16 -1.37
N ARG A 29 -2.45 9.24 -0.83
CA ARG A 29 -2.80 10.46 -1.55
C ARG A 29 -1.71 11.50 -1.32
N ILE A 30 -1.20 12.12 -2.37
CA ILE A 30 -0.24 13.22 -2.31
C ILE A 30 -0.93 14.49 -2.81
N SER A 31 -0.84 15.56 -2.03
CA SER A 31 -1.46 16.86 -2.33
C SER A 31 -0.47 17.99 -2.10
N GLY A 32 -0.71 19.15 -2.73
CA GLY A 32 0.19 20.31 -2.65
C GLY A 32 1.40 20.20 -3.57
N VAL A 33 1.38 19.27 -4.53
CA VAL A 33 2.36 19.21 -5.62
C VAL A 33 2.10 20.39 -6.56
N PRO A 34 3.11 21.22 -6.90
CA PRO A 34 2.96 22.27 -7.92
C PRO A 34 2.56 21.70 -9.29
N ARG A 35 1.87 22.50 -10.11
CA ARG A 35 1.28 22.03 -11.38
C ARG A 35 2.32 21.71 -12.45
N GLU A 36 3.45 22.40 -12.38
CA GLU A 36 4.62 22.25 -13.24
C GLU A 36 5.41 20.97 -12.97
N VAL A 37 5.14 20.29 -11.85
CA VAL A 37 5.85 19.06 -11.48
C VAL A 37 5.22 17.85 -12.13
N SER A 38 6.07 17.03 -12.74
CA SER A 38 5.69 15.78 -13.38
C SER A 38 6.39 14.58 -12.74
N ASN A 39 5.97 13.37 -13.13
CA ASN A 39 6.59 12.10 -12.73
C ASN A 39 6.87 12.00 -11.21
N VAL A 40 5.84 12.27 -10.41
CA VAL A 40 5.95 12.22 -8.95
C VAL A 40 6.23 10.78 -8.50
N GLN A 41 7.24 10.60 -7.66
CA GLN A 41 7.65 9.29 -7.15
C GLN A 41 7.83 9.34 -5.64
N LEU A 42 7.54 8.22 -4.97
CA LEU A 42 7.92 8.00 -3.57
C LEU A 42 9.05 6.99 -3.49
N THR A 43 10.11 7.32 -2.76
CA THR A 43 11.12 6.37 -2.34
C THR A 43 10.93 6.09 -0.86
N VAL A 44 10.91 4.81 -0.48
CA VAL A 44 10.91 4.40 0.93
C VAL A 44 12.30 3.88 1.26
N ILE A 45 12.82 4.28 2.41
CA ILE A 45 14.08 3.82 2.97
C ILE A 45 13.73 3.02 4.23
N SER A 46 14.14 1.76 4.28
CA SER A 46 13.86 0.83 5.37
C SER A 46 14.45 1.31 6.69
N VAL A 47 14.05 0.68 7.79
CA VAL A 47 14.64 0.91 9.12
C VAL A 47 16.16 0.65 9.13
N GLU A 48 16.62 -0.25 8.26
CA GLU A 48 18.02 -0.68 8.13
C GLU A 48 18.82 0.24 7.18
N GLY A 49 18.16 1.18 6.50
CA GLY A 49 18.79 2.14 5.60
C GLY A 49 18.73 1.77 4.11
N ASP A 50 18.15 0.61 3.76
CA ASP A 50 18.01 0.18 2.37
C ASP A 50 16.88 0.93 1.66
N ALA A 51 17.18 1.50 0.50
CA ALA A 51 16.17 2.14 -0.33
C ALA A 51 15.45 1.11 -1.20
N PHE A 52 14.12 1.14 -1.18
CA PHE A 52 13.30 0.42 -2.15
C PHE A 52 13.26 1.16 -3.49
N ASN A 53 12.94 0.43 -4.56
CA ASN A 53 12.70 1.04 -5.86
C ASN A 53 11.63 2.15 -5.76
N PRO A 54 11.81 3.28 -6.48
CA PRO A 54 10.81 4.35 -6.48
C PRO A 54 9.44 3.86 -6.92
N ILE A 55 8.41 4.27 -6.19
CA ILE A 55 7.01 4.01 -6.52
C ILE A 55 6.48 5.17 -7.33
N PRO A 56 6.08 4.97 -8.59
CA PRO A 56 5.43 6.02 -9.36
C PRO A 56 4.06 6.34 -8.76
N ALA A 57 3.77 7.63 -8.60
CA ALA A 57 2.44 8.12 -8.36
C ALA A 57 1.74 8.39 -9.70
N SER A 58 0.43 8.14 -9.75
CA SER A 58 -0.43 8.53 -10.87
C SER A 58 -1.36 9.66 -10.44
N ILE A 59 -1.71 10.53 -11.38
CA ILE A 59 -2.70 11.59 -11.16
C ILE A 59 -4.09 11.07 -11.52
N ASP A 60 -5.09 11.33 -10.69
CA ASP A 60 -6.49 11.06 -11.01
C ASP A 60 -7.14 12.19 -11.81
N ALA A 61 -8.42 12.01 -12.19
CA ALA A 61 -9.17 12.98 -12.97
C ALA A 61 -9.36 14.33 -12.23
N GLU A 62 -9.28 14.30 -10.91
CA GLU A 62 -9.39 15.46 -10.01
C GLU A 62 -8.04 16.17 -9.80
N GLY A 63 -6.97 15.74 -10.47
CA GLY A 63 -5.64 16.34 -10.35
C GLY A 63 -4.90 15.93 -9.08
N VAL A 64 -5.34 14.86 -8.41
CA VAL A 64 -4.77 14.37 -7.16
C VAL A 64 -3.83 13.21 -7.43
N TRP A 65 -2.60 13.31 -6.91
CA TRP A 65 -1.61 12.26 -7.02
C TRP A 65 -1.91 11.11 -6.05
N LYS A 66 -1.82 9.87 -6.55
CA LYS A 66 -2.07 8.63 -5.81
C LYS A 66 -0.92 7.65 -6.04
N ALA A 67 -0.53 6.96 -4.98
CA ALA A 67 0.43 5.86 -5.02
C ALA A 67 -0.03 4.71 -4.12
N LYS A 68 0.59 3.54 -4.28
CA LYS A 68 0.35 2.38 -3.42
C LYS A 68 1.68 1.93 -2.83
N LEU A 69 1.81 2.02 -1.51
CA LEU A 69 2.94 1.44 -0.79
C LEU A 69 2.69 -0.07 -0.63
N PRO A 70 3.53 -0.94 -1.22
CA PRO A 70 3.36 -2.38 -1.13
C PRO A 70 3.81 -2.93 0.25
N PRO A 71 3.27 -4.08 0.67
CA PRO A 71 3.50 -4.62 2.01
C PRO A 71 4.96 -4.99 2.28
N MET A 72 5.71 -5.36 1.24
CA MET A 72 7.13 -5.72 1.31
C MET A 72 8.04 -4.59 1.81
N MET A 73 7.57 -3.34 1.78
CA MET A 73 8.33 -2.18 2.29
C MET A 73 8.31 -2.06 3.82
N PHE A 74 7.46 -2.86 4.49
CA PHE A 74 7.28 -2.81 5.93
C PHE A 74 7.55 -4.18 6.57
N PRO A 75 8.77 -4.74 6.43
CA PRO A 75 9.10 -6.07 6.93
C PRO A 75 9.23 -6.11 8.46
N ALA A 76 9.62 -4.99 9.08
CA ALA A 76 9.88 -4.88 10.52
C ALA A 76 9.16 -3.68 11.14
N VAL A 77 8.87 -3.79 12.45
CA VAL A 77 8.36 -2.68 13.28
C VAL A 77 9.49 -1.68 13.49
N GLY A 78 9.18 -0.38 13.41
CA GLY A 78 10.17 0.68 13.55
C GLY A 78 9.84 1.92 12.73
N CYS A 79 10.82 2.80 12.58
CA CYS A 79 10.69 4.01 11.78
C CYS A 79 11.46 3.86 10.46
N CYS A 80 10.73 3.80 9.36
CA CYS A 80 11.29 3.98 8.02
C CYS A 80 11.28 5.48 7.67
N HIS A 81 12.01 5.84 6.61
CA HIS A 81 11.91 7.18 6.01
C HIS A 81 11.26 7.07 4.64
N TYR A 82 10.63 8.16 4.20
CA TYR A 82 10.19 8.28 2.83
C TYR A 82 10.56 9.63 2.27
N GLU A 83 10.73 9.69 0.96
CA GLU A 83 11.01 10.92 0.24
C GLU A 83 10.14 10.98 -1.01
N VAL A 84 9.60 12.16 -1.27
CA VAL A 84 8.80 12.43 -2.45
C VAL A 84 9.66 13.25 -3.40
N TRP A 85 9.71 12.82 -4.65
CA TRP A 85 10.47 13.49 -5.71
C TRP A 85 9.55 13.76 -6.89
N GLY A 86 9.95 14.70 -7.74
CA GLY A 86 9.33 14.95 -9.04
C GLY A 86 10.36 15.41 -10.06
N LEU A 87 9.88 15.66 -11.27
CA LEU A 87 10.63 16.31 -12.34
C LEU A 87 10.07 17.70 -12.60
N ASP A 88 10.93 18.67 -12.83
CA ASP A 88 10.51 20.02 -13.25
C ASP A 88 10.22 20.07 -14.76
N SER A 89 10.00 21.28 -15.30
CA SER A 89 9.71 21.50 -16.71
C SER A 89 10.88 21.14 -17.63
N ASP A 90 12.12 21.16 -17.12
CA ASP A 90 13.33 20.84 -17.87
C ASP A 90 13.66 19.34 -17.77
N GLY A 91 12.92 18.60 -16.94
CA GLY A 91 13.10 17.17 -16.72
C GLY A 91 14.10 16.86 -15.61
N ASP A 92 14.54 17.87 -14.84
CA ASP A 92 15.48 17.71 -13.75
C ASP A 92 14.78 17.20 -12.49
N LYS A 93 15.44 16.27 -11.80
CA LYS A 93 14.90 15.63 -10.61
C LYS A 93 15.15 16.47 -9.37
N PHE A 94 14.10 16.70 -8.57
CA PHE A 94 14.21 17.43 -7.31
C PHE A 94 13.30 16.86 -6.21
N ALA A 95 13.67 17.14 -4.95
CA ALA A 95 12.93 16.68 -3.77
C ALA A 95 11.74 17.60 -3.47
N LEU A 96 10.57 17.01 -3.28
CA LEU A 96 9.36 17.69 -2.79
C LEU A 96 9.20 17.59 -1.28
N GLY A 97 10.03 16.77 -0.62
CA GLY A 97 10.11 16.68 0.83
C GLY A 97 10.31 15.25 1.31
N ARG A 98 10.67 15.13 2.59
CA ARG A 98 10.94 13.86 3.27
C ARG A 98 10.12 13.74 4.54
N GLY A 99 9.71 12.52 4.90
CA GLY A 99 8.98 12.25 6.13
C GLY A 99 9.36 10.91 6.75
N CYS A 100 8.64 10.53 7.79
CA CYS A 100 8.81 9.26 8.50
C CYS A 100 7.61 8.34 8.25
N ILE A 101 7.85 7.03 8.17
CA ILE A 101 6.82 6.01 8.25
C ILE A 101 7.01 5.27 9.57
N ALA A 102 6.04 5.39 10.47
CA ALA A 102 6.01 4.63 11.71
C ALA A 102 5.31 3.28 11.46
N VAL A 103 6.10 2.21 11.34
CA VAL A 103 5.60 0.84 11.20
C VAL A 103 5.27 0.30 12.58
N ARG A 104 3.98 0.09 12.83
CA ARG A 104 3.44 -0.48 14.06
C ARG A 104 3.31 -2.00 13.94
N PRO A 105 3.36 -2.74 15.05
CA PRO A 105 2.98 -4.14 15.05
C PRO A 105 1.55 -4.28 14.53
N PHE A 106 1.30 -5.39 13.84
CA PHE A 106 -0.07 -5.84 13.63
C PHE A 106 -0.47 -6.60 14.89
N GLU A 107 -1.23 -5.96 15.77
CA GLU A 107 -1.89 -6.65 16.88
C GLU A 107 -3.29 -7.01 16.41
N SER A 108 -3.54 -8.31 16.20
CA SER A 108 -4.87 -8.86 16.04
C SER A 108 -5.57 -8.86 17.40
N GLY A 109 -5.77 -7.69 18.01
CA GLY A 109 -6.49 -7.59 19.28
C GLY A 109 -7.82 -8.33 19.16
N ASP A 110 -7.99 -9.36 20.00
CA ASP A 110 -9.18 -10.21 20.16
C ASP A 110 -9.84 -10.76 18.87
N MET A 111 -9.14 -10.77 17.73
CA MET A 111 -9.58 -11.55 16.59
C MET A 111 -9.16 -12.99 16.84
N ILE A 112 -10.01 -13.73 17.54
CA ILE A 112 -10.04 -15.18 17.40
C ILE A 112 -10.23 -15.44 15.90
N PRO A 113 -9.33 -16.15 15.21
CA PRO A 113 -9.61 -16.61 13.87
C PRO A 113 -10.91 -17.38 13.95
N VAL A 114 -11.99 -16.80 13.43
CA VAL A 114 -13.24 -17.55 13.29
C VAL A 114 -12.96 -18.46 12.13
N SER A 115 -12.54 -19.68 12.43
CA SER A 115 -12.65 -20.80 11.50
C SER A 115 -14.08 -20.79 10.98
N PRO A 116 -14.31 -20.58 9.66
CA PRO A 116 -15.58 -20.89 9.05
C PRO A 116 -16.11 -22.23 9.56
N THR A 117 -17.15 -22.23 10.40
CA THR A 117 -17.80 -23.50 10.75
C THR A 117 -18.62 -23.96 9.56
N GLY A 118 -18.24 -25.08 8.96
CA GLY A 118 -18.91 -25.68 7.80
C GLY A 118 -18.48 -25.09 6.45
N SER A 119 -19.02 -25.66 5.37
CA SER A 119 -18.65 -25.30 4.00
C SER A 119 -19.01 -23.85 3.67
N GLN A 120 -18.02 -23.02 3.32
CA GLN A 120 -18.25 -21.64 2.86
C GLN A 120 -17.86 -21.47 1.40
N ILE A 121 -18.69 -20.75 0.64
CA ILE A 121 -18.38 -20.34 -0.73
C ILE A 121 -17.35 -19.22 -0.66
N ILE A 122 -16.21 -19.43 -1.31
CA ILE A 122 -15.07 -18.51 -1.29
C ILE A 122 -15.04 -17.68 -2.57
N THR A 123 -15.33 -18.34 -3.69
CA THR A 123 -15.33 -17.72 -5.02
C THR A 123 -16.14 -18.60 -5.99
N GLU A 124 -16.47 -18.03 -7.14
CA GLU A 124 -17.03 -18.76 -8.29
C GLU A 124 -16.02 -18.71 -9.45
N ILE A 125 -15.89 -19.81 -10.19
CA ILE A 125 -15.00 -19.95 -11.36
C ILE A 125 -15.81 -20.40 -12.58
N PRO A 126 -15.69 -19.75 -13.75
CA PRO A 126 -16.39 -20.18 -14.96
C PRO A 126 -15.70 -21.39 -15.62
N ASP A 127 -16.49 -22.33 -16.14
CA ASP A 127 -16.02 -23.42 -17.00
C ASP A 127 -15.93 -23.02 -18.49
N ARG A 128 -15.58 -23.99 -19.35
CA ARG A 128 -15.48 -23.78 -20.81
C ARG A 128 -16.82 -23.47 -21.49
N SER A 129 -17.95 -23.77 -20.85
CA SER A 129 -19.29 -23.46 -21.33
C SER A 129 -19.81 -22.11 -20.81
N GLY A 130 -19.10 -21.49 -19.86
CA GLY A 130 -19.51 -20.26 -19.17
C GLY A 130 -20.35 -20.52 -17.92
N ARG A 131 -20.53 -21.77 -17.50
CA ARG A 131 -21.19 -22.13 -16.23
C ARG A 131 -20.26 -21.79 -15.07
N LEU A 132 -20.79 -21.15 -14.02
CA LEU A 132 -20.05 -20.84 -12.80
C LEU A 132 -20.07 -22.03 -11.84
N HIS A 133 -18.89 -22.43 -11.38
CA HIS A 133 -18.66 -23.43 -10.33
C HIS A 133 -18.26 -22.74 -9.03
N LYS A 134 -18.83 -23.15 -7.90
CA LYS A 134 -18.49 -22.63 -6.58
C LYS A 134 -17.30 -23.37 -6.02
N VAL A 135 -16.33 -22.61 -5.49
CA VAL A 135 -15.22 -23.15 -4.70
C VAL A 135 -15.57 -22.99 -3.23
N PHE A 136 -15.61 -24.12 -2.53
CA PHE A 136 -15.88 -24.23 -1.10
C PHE A 136 -14.59 -24.44 -0.32
N ALA A 137 -14.55 -23.91 0.91
CA ALA A 137 -13.60 -24.32 1.93
C ALA A 137 -14.33 -25.24 2.88
N GLU A 138 -13.81 -26.46 3.04
CA GLU A 138 -14.33 -27.44 4.00
C GLU A 138 -13.25 -27.76 5.03
N GLU A 139 -13.61 -27.68 6.30
CA GLU A 139 -12.74 -28.09 7.40
C GLU A 139 -12.86 -29.61 7.59
N VAL A 140 -11.75 -30.32 7.40
CA VAL A 140 -11.61 -31.76 7.63
C VAL A 140 -10.46 -31.95 8.60
N ASP A 141 -10.76 -32.51 9.78
CA ASP A 141 -9.77 -32.78 10.85
C ASP A 141 -8.92 -31.57 11.27
N GLY A 142 -9.48 -30.35 11.19
CA GLY A 142 -8.80 -29.10 11.56
C GLY A 142 -7.93 -28.48 10.45
N GLU A 143 -7.95 -29.05 9.24
CA GLU A 143 -7.34 -28.48 8.05
C GLU A 143 -8.41 -28.09 7.02
N TYR A 144 -8.19 -27.01 6.29
CA TYR A 144 -9.10 -26.59 5.22
C TYR A 144 -8.69 -27.23 3.89
N THR A 145 -9.65 -27.94 3.29
CA THR A 145 -9.56 -28.45 1.93
C THR A 145 -10.46 -27.65 0.99
N TRP A 146 -10.09 -27.59 -0.28
CA TRP A 146 -10.81 -26.80 -1.29
C TRP A 146 -11.57 -27.75 -2.21
N VAL A 147 -12.89 -27.59 -2.27
CA VAL A 147 -13.80 -28.43 -3.08
C VAL A 147 -14.46 -27.55 -4.13
N ILE A 148 -14.65 -28.06 -5.34
CA ILE A 148 -15.36 -27.38 -6.43
C ILE A 148 -16.65 -28.17 -6.68
N ASP A 149 -17.81 -27.50 -6.82
CA ASP A 149 -19.04 -28.21 -7.22
C ASP A 149 -18.97 -28.72 -8.68
N ASP A 150 -19.63 -29.83 -8.95
CA ASP A 150 -19.78 -30.43 -10.29
C ASP A 150 -20.84 -29.72 -11.16
#